data_AF-A0AB37CBX8-F1
#
_entry.id   AF-A0AB37CBX8-F1
#
_cell.length_a   1.000
_cell.length_b   1.000
_cell.length_c   1.000
_cell.angle_alpha   90.00
_cell.angle_beta   90.00
_cell.angle_gamma   90.00
#
_symmetry.space_group_name_H-M   'P 1'
#
loop_
_entity.id
_entity.type
_entity.pdbx_description
1 polymer ?
#
loop_
_entity_poly.entity_id
_entity_poly.type
_entity_poly.pdbx_seq_one_letter_code
_entity_poly.pdbx_strand_id
1 'polypeptide(L)' 'MKKSFTTTIEENTQNDFRKACKKNSVTMSEVLEVFMTEYANDGFTLETKKVLKQAKQGE' A
#
# COMPACT_ATOMS: atom_id res chain seq x y z
N MET A 1 -9.54 7.00 -20.93
CA MET A 1 -10.45 5.88 -20.57
C MET A 1 -9.89 5.22 -19.32
N LYS A 2 -10.66 5.12 -18.23
CA LYS A 2 -10.20 4.45 -16.99
C LYS A 2 -10.24 2.93 -17.20
N LYS A 3 -9.22 2.22 -16.72
CA LYS A 3 -9.12 0.75 -16.78
C LYS A 3 -9.16 0.18 -15.37
N SER A 4 -9.78 -0.98 -15.20
CA SER A 4 -9.76 -1.71 -13.93
C SER A 4 -8.33 -2.10 -13.57
N PHE A 5 -7.95 -1.91 -12.31
CA PHE A 5 -6.68 -2.38 -11.77
C PHE A 5 -6.89 -3.73 -11.09
N THR A 6 -6.20 -4.76 -11.57
CA THR A 6 -6.26 -6.12 -11.02
C THR A 6 -4.87 -6.53 -10.57
N THR A 7 -4.69 -6.76 -9.26
CA THR A 7 -3.44 -7.27 -8.69
C THR A 7 -3.74 -8.11 -7.46
N THR A 8 -2.88 -9.08 -7.16
CA THR A 8 -3.02 -9.93 -5.97
C THR A 8 -2.44 -9.22 -4.75
N ILE A 9 -3.24 -9.09 -3.69
CA ILE A 9 -2.86 -8.49 -2.40
C ILE A 9 -3.39 -9.40 -1.30
N GLU A 10 -2.62 -9.54 -0.22
CA GLU A 10 -3.06 -10.24 0.99
C GLU A 10 -4.42 -9.73 1.49
N GLU A 11 -5.35 -10.64 1.75
CA GLU A 11 -6.75 -10.30 2.07
C GLU A 11 -6.87 -9.35 3.27
N ASN A 12 -6.11 -9.61 4.33
CA ASN A 12 -6.12 -8.77 5.53
C ASN A 12 -5.64 -7.35 5.22
N THR A 13 -4.60 -7.22 4.38
CA THR A 13 -4.09 -5.91 3.94
C THR A 13 -5.15 -5.17 3.14
N GLN A 14 -5.85 -5.86 2.23
CA GLN A 14 -6.93 -5.26 1.44
C GLN A 14 -8.11 -4.83 2.32
N ASN A 15 -8.48 -5.65 3.30
CA ASN A 15 -9.57 -5.36 4.23
C ASN A 15 -9.26 -4.14 5.10
N ASP A 16 -8.04 -4.04 5.64
CA ASP A 16 -7.63 -2.91 6.46
C ASP A 16 -7.50 -1.62 5.64
N PHE A 17 -6.97 -1.71 4.43
CA PHE A 17 -6.98 -0.58 3.49
C PHE A 17 -8.40 -0.10 3.19
N ARG A 18 -9.35 -1.02 2.95
CA ARG A 18 -10.76 -0.67 2.73
C ARG A 18 -11.40 0.00 3.95
N LYS A 19 -11.11 -0.46 5.17
CA LYS A 19 -11.58 0.18 6.40
C LYS A 19 -11.03 1.60 6.53
N ALA A 20 -9.74 1.79 6.25
CA ALA A 20 -9.10 3.10 6.29
C ALA A 20 -9.71 4.06 5.26
N CYS A 21 -9.96 3.60 4.03
CA CYS A 21 -10.65 4.39 3.00
C CYS A 21 -12.03 4.85 3.47
N LYS A 22 -12.84 3.93 4.00
CA LYS A 22 -14.17 4.24 4.56
C LYS A 22 -14.11 5.26 5.70
N LYS A 23 -13.15 5.11 6.63
CA LYS A 23 -12.95 6.03 7.76
C LYS A 23 -12.67 7.46 7.29
N ASN A 24 -11.96 7.62 6.17
CA ASN A 24 -11.57 8.92 5.63
C ASN A 24 -12.51 9.41 4.52
N SER A 25 -13.66 8.76 4.30
CA SER A 25 -14.63 9.12 3.26
C SER A 25 -14.05 9.23 1.85
N VAL A 26 -13.08 8.38 1.52
CA VAL A 26 -12.46 8.29 0.18
C VAL A 26 -12.60 6.88 -0.39
N THR A 27 -12.64 6.75 -1.71
CA THR A 27 -12.68 5.44 -2.37
C THR A 27 -11.28 4.85 -2.53
N MET A 28 -11.19 3.51 -2.61
CA MET A 28 -9.93 2.83 -2.89
C MET A 28 -9.31 3.31 -4.21
N SER A 29 -10.14 3.55 -5.23
CA SER A 29 -9.68 4.01 -6.54
C SER A 29 -9.03 5.38 -6.47
N GLU A 30 -9.59 6.33 -5.71
CA GLU A 30 -8.99 7.66 -5.53
C GLU A 30 -7.63 7.58 -4.85
N VAL A 31 -7.52 6.80 -3.77
CA VAL A 31 -6.25 6.63 -3.05
C VAL A 31 -5.20 5.98 -3.94
N LEU A 32 -5.56 4.94 -4.70
CA LEU A 32 -4.65 4.28 -5.62
C LEU A 32 -4.23 5.19 -6.79
N GLU A 33 -5.16 5.97 -7.35
CA GLU A 33 -4.88 6.91 -8.45
C GLU A 33 -3.90 8.01 -8.00
N VAL A 34 -4.08 8.55 -6.79
CA VAL A 34 -3.13 9.50 -6.18
C VAL A 34 -1.78 8.82 -5.92
N PHE A 35 -1.77 7.67 -5.27
CA PHE A 35 -0.53 6.96 -4.93
C PHE A 35 0.29 6.60 -6.17
N MET A 36 -0.35 6.07 -7.21
CA MET A 36 0.31 5.73 -8.48
C MET A 36 0.86 6.97 -9.19
N THR A 37 0.13 8.08 -9.16
CA THR A 37 0.55 9.34 -9.78
C THR A 37 1.77 9.91 -9.08
N GLU A 38 1.72 10.01 -7.74
CA GLU A 38 2.83 10.53 -6.95
C GLU A 38 4.06 9.61 -7.01
N TYR A 39 3.88 8.29 -7.04
CA TYR A 39 4.98 7.34 -7.23
C TYR A 39 5.64 7.48 -8.61
N ALA A 40 4.84 7.69 -9.67
CA ALA A 40 5.36 7.85 -11.02
C ALA A 40 6.06 9.20 -11.25
N ASN A 41 5.77 10.20 -10.42
CA ASN A 41 6.32 11.56 -10.51
C ASN A 41 7.43 11.82 -9.49
N ASP A 42 8.02 10.77 -8.90
CA ASP A 42 9.05 10.88 -7.86
C ASP A 42 8.64 11.73 -6.62
N GLY A 43 7.32 11.84 -6.37
CA GLY A 43 6.77 12.58 -5.21
C GLY A 43 7.05 11.89 -3.88
N PHE A 44 7.31 10.59 -3.89
CA PHE A 44 7.83 9.82 -2.76
C PHE A 44 8.58 8.57 -3.24
N THR A 45 9.35 7.96 -2.35
CA THR A 45 10.05 6.70 -2.61
C THR A 45 9.53 5.60 -1.69
N LEU A 46 9.33 4.40 -2.24
CA LEU A 46 9.02 3.22 -1.42
C LEU A 46 10.30 2.66 -0.78
N GLU A 47 10.46 2.82 0.53
CA GLU A 47 11.51 2.13 1.26
C GLU A 47 11.15 0.65 1.46
N THR A 48 11.83 -0.24 0.74
CA THR A 48 11.60 -1.70 0.81
C THR A 48 12.48 -2.41 1.84
N LYS A 49 13.10 -1.68 2.78
CA LYS A 49 14.07 -2.24 3.74
C LYS A 49 13.47 -3.44 4.46
N LYS A 50 13.98 -4.64 4.11
CA LYS A 50 13.69 -5.91 4.78
C LYS A 50 14.16 -5.78 6.24
N VAL A 51 13.23 -5.84 7.18
CA VAL A 51 13.56 -5.99 8.59
C VAL A 51 14.23 -7.35 8.75
N LEU A 52 15.56 -7.38 8.80
CA LEU A 52 16.27 -8.55 9.29
C LEU A 52 15.94 -8.67 10.77
N LYS A 53 15.09 -9.65 11.13
CA LYS A 53 14.99 -10.09 12.53
C LYS A 53 16.39 -10.50 12.96
N GLN A 54 16.96 -9.80 13.94
CA GLN A 54 18.18 -10.27 14.60
C GLN A 54 17.97 -11.72 15.03
N ALA A 55 18.85 -12.62 14.59
CA ALA A 55 18.99 -13.92 15.23
C ALA A 55 19.37 -13.64 16.68
N LYS A 56 18.59 -14.16 17.64
CA LYS A 56 18.96 -14.13 19.05
C LYS A 56 20.36 -14.74 19.17
N GLN A 57 21.38 -13.92 19.44
CA GLN A 57 22.59 -14.43 20.10
C GLN A 57 22.20 -14.81 21.52
N GLY A 58 22.63 -16.00 21.91
CA GLY A 58 22.04 -16.79 22.97
C GLY A 58 22.21 -16.25 24.39
N GLU A 59 21.52 -16.96 25.28
CA GLU A 59 21.98 -17.33 26.61
C GLU A 59 21.75 -18.85 26.76
#